data_AF-A0ABD3W734-F1
#
_entry.id   AF-A0ABD3W734-F1
#
_cell.length_a   1.000
_cell.length_b   1.000
_cell.length_c   1.000
_cell.angle_alpha   90.00
_cell.angle_beta   90.00
_cell.angle_gamma   90.00
#
_symmetry.space_group_name_H-M   'P 1'
#
loop_
_entity.id
_entity.type
_entity.pdbx_description
1 polymer ?
#
loop_
_entity_poly.entity_id
_entity_poly.type
_entity_poly.pdbx_seq_one_letter_code
_entity_poly.pdbx_strand_id
1 'polypeptide(L)' 'TSQPIIECWTAGNDIIVEGHWVWAPSSEEMVFSAWAPGKPNQSLNGIDDCAGLFNWQDFQMNDDNCDEPRYFICEQE' A
#
# COMPACT_ATOMS: atom_id res chain seq x y z
N THR A 1 16.17 -3.71 22.37
CA THR A 1 15.64 -2.36 22.05
C THR A 1 14.58 -2.55 20.97
N SER A 2 13.32 -2.26 21.24
CA SER A 2 12.27 -2.36 20.20
C SER A 2 12.50 -1.25 19.18
N GLN A 3 12.64 -1.62 17.90
CA GLN A 3 12.61 -0.63 16.81
C GLN A 3 11.22 0.04 16.81
N PRO A 4 11.12 1.35 16.50
CA PRO A 4 9.83 1.99 16.29
C PRO A 4 9.12 1.34 15.10
N ILE A 5 7.80 1.19 15.17
CA ILE A 5 6.98 0.79 14.01
C ILE A 5 6.92 1.98 13.06
N ILE A 6 7.26 1.76 11.80
CA ILE A 6 7.21 2.76 10.74
C ILE A 6 6.35 2.20 9.62
N GLU A 7 5.24 2.90 9.37
CA GLU A 7 4.26 2.54 8.36
C GLU A 7 3.95 3.79 7.55
N CYS A 8 4.23 3.73 6.25
CA CYS A 8 4.06 4.85 5.35
C CYS A 8 3.17 4.45 4.18
N TRP A 9 2.13 5.21 3.93
CA TRP A 9 1.36 5.12 2.70
C TRP A 9 2.17 5.57 1.48
N THR A 10 1.91 4.88 0.37
CA THR A 10 2.27 5.30 -0.98
C THR A 10 1.02 5.82 -1.70
N ALA A 11 1.14 6.17 -2.97
CA ALA A 11 -0.02 6.54 -3.79
C ALA A 11 -0.76 5.35 -4.43
N GLY A 12 -0.29 4.12 -4.21
CA GLY A 12 -0.81 2.91 -4.87
C GLY A 12 -2.13 2.47 -4.26
N ASN A 13 -3.12 2.17 -5.11
CA ASN A 13 -4.45 1.77 -4.67
C ASN A 13 -5.21 0.98 -5.75
N ASP A 14 -6.21 0.22 -5.35
CA ASP A 14 -7.18 -0.44 -6.24
C ASP A 14 -8.64 -0.18 -5.84
N ILE A 15 -8.89 0.90 -5.09
CA ILE A 15 -10.19 1.37 -4.54
C ILE A 15 -11.36 1.32 -5.54
N ILE A 16 -11.10 1.52 -6.84
CA ILE A 16 -12.15 1.57 -7.86
C ILE A 16 -12.44 0.19 -8.47
N VAL A 17 -11.40 -0.64 -8.65
CA VAL A 17 -11.49 -1.96 -9.29
C VAL A 17 -10.54 -2.90 -8.57
N GLU A 18 -11.09 -3.72 -7.67
CA GLU A 18 -10.35 -4.76 -6.94
C GLU A 18 -9.42 -5.57 -7.86
N GLY A 19 -8.16 -5.67 -7.47
CA GLY A 19 -7.12 -6.37 -8.22
C GLY A 19 -6.52 -5.58 -9.38
N HIS A 20 -6.99 -4.35 -9.64
CA HIS A 20 -6.41 -3.44 -10.62
C HIS A 20 -5.80 -2.21 -9.94
N TRP A 21 -4.51 -2.34 -9.63
CA TRP A 21 -3.73 -1.33 -8.93
C TRP A 21 -3.28 -0.19 -9.84
N VAL A 22 -3.45 1.04 -9.37
CA VAL A 22 -3.05 2.28 -10.02
C VAL A 22 -2.35 3.23 -9.04
N TRP A 23 -1.57 4.16 -9.58
CA TRP A 23 -0.98 5.26 -8.81
C TRP A 23 -1.90 6.49 -8.83
N ALA A 24 -2.20 7.03 -7.65
CA ALA A 24 -2.84 8.33 -7.53
C ALA A 24 -1.82 9.48 -7.74
N PRO A 25 -2.24 10.64 -8.28
CA PRO A 25 -3.57 10.94 -8.82
C PRO A 25 -3.70 10.60 -10.32
N SER A 26 -2.65 10.13 -10.99
CA SER A 26 -2.60 9.96 -12.45
C SER A 26 -3.49 8.84 -12.96
N SER A 27 -3.85 7.87 -12.09
CA SER A 27 -4.48 6.62 -12.47
C SER A 27 -3.64 5.79 -13.44
N GLU A 28 -2.32 6.00 -13.43
CA GLU A 28 -1.40 5.15 -14.19
C GLU A 28 -1.37 3.76 -13.58
N GLU A 29 -1.40 2.73 -14.43
CA GLU A 29 -1.33 1.34 -14.00
C GLU A 29 -0.02 1.08 -13.26
N MET A 30 -0.13 0.37 -12.13
CA MET A 30 1.01 0.01 -11.32
C MET A 30 1.81 -1.13 -11.97
N VAL A 31 2.72 -0.78 -12.87
CA VAL A 31 3.60 -1.74 -13.58
C VAL A 31 4.73 -2.31 -12.72
N PHE A 32 5.11 -1.58 -11.67
CA PHE A 32 6.09 -2.03 -10.68
C PHE A 32 5.39 -2.23 -9.34
N SER A 33 5.65 -3.37 -8.72
CA SER A 33 5.24 -3.65 -7.35
C SER A 33 6.32 -4.42 -6.61
N ALA A 34 6.41 -4.19 -5.31
CA ALA A 34 7.33 -4.85 -4.39
C ALA A 34 6.58 -5.46 -3.21
N TRP A 35 5.51 -6.20 -3.52
CA TRP A 35 4.64 -6.82 -2.53
C TRP A 35 5.37 -7.75 -1.56
N ALA A 36 4.98 -7.69 -0.29
CA ALA A 36 5.39 -8.66 0.69
C ALA A 36 4.87 -10.07 0.34
N PRO A 37 5.50 -11.15 0.83
CA PRO A 37 5.02 -12.51 0.60
C PRO A 37 3.54 -12.66 0.98
N GLY A 38 2.73 -13.08 0.00
CA GLY A 38 1.29 -13.26 0.18
C GLY A 38 0.47 -11.98 0.01
N LYS A 39 1.06 -10.89 -0.47
CA LYS A 39 0.40 -9.61 -0.76
C LYS A 39 0.38 -9.33 -2.28
N PRO A 40 -0.59 -8.56 -2.80
CA PRO A 40 -1.79 -8.12 -2.10
C PRO A 40 -2.67 -9.34 -1.80
N ASN A 41 -3.34 -9.36 -0.65
CA ASN A 41 -4.33 -10.38 -0.34
C ASN A 41 -5.68 -9.72 -0.14
N GLN A 42 -6.67 -10.23 -0.86
CA GLN A 42 -8.04 -9.86 -0.62
C GLN A 42 -8.40 -10.18 0.85
N SER A 43 -8.53 -9.17 1.69
CA SER A 43 -9.06 -9.37 3.04
C SER A 43 -10.50 -9.82 2.90
N LEU A 44 -10.98 -10.65 3.85
CA LEU A 44 -12.31 -11.27 3.78
C LEU A 44 -13.46 -10.26 3.68
N ASN A 45 -13.18 -8.97 3.85
CA ASN A 45 -14.14 -7.87 3.83
C ASN A 45 -13.97 -6.91 2.64
N GLY A 46 -12.92 -7.07 1.80
CA GLY A 46 -12.67 -6.21 0.63
C GLY A 46 -12.50 -4.72 1.00
N ILE A 47 -11.70 -4.44 2.03
CA ILE A 47 -11.45 -3.08 2.53
C ILE A 47 -9.97 -2.68 2.47
N ASP A 48 -9.11 -3.55 1.94
CA ASP A 48 -7.66 -3.38 1.98
C ASP A 48 -7.17 -2.82 0.63
N ASP A 49 -7.58 -1.58 0.30
CA ASP A 49 -7.41 -1.05 -1.06
C ASP A 49 -6.21 -0.10 -1.23
N CYS A 50 -5.39 0.09 -0.18
CA CYS A 50 -4.29 1.06 -0.18
C CYS A 50 -2.93 0.38 0.07
N ALA A 51 -1.92 0.78 -0.70
CA ALA A 51 -0.56 0.23 -0.59
C ALA A 51 0.33 1.05 0.35
N GLY A 52 0.86 0.40 1.38
CA GLY A 52 1.83 0.95 2.33
C GLY A 52 3.16 0.22 2.36
N LEU A 53 4.22 0.88 2.83
CA LEU A 53 5.55 0.30 3.09
C LEU A 53 5.77 0.21 4.59
N PHE A 54 5.91 -1.02 5.10
CA PHE A 54 5.97 -1.27 6.54
C PHE A 54 7.33 -1.85 6.94
N ASN A 55 7.98 -1.28 7.96
CA ASN A 55 9.33 -1.67 8.34
C ASN A 55 9.42 -3.10 8.91
N TRP A 56 8.32 -3.62 9.45
CA TRP A 56 8.21 -4.99 9.92
C TRP A 56 7.98 -6.00 8.78
N GLN A 57 7.85 -5.53 7.54
CA GLN A 57 7.85 -6.33 6.29
C GLN A 57 9.04 -5.95 5.39
N ASP A 58 10.18 -5.55 5.97
CA ASP A 58 11.37 -5.14 5.23
C ASP A 58 11.11 -4.00 4.21
N PHE A 59 10.13 -3.14 4.50
CA PHE A 59 9.63 -2.09 3.60
C PHE A 59 9.14 -2.63 2.24
N GLN A 60 8.64 -3.85 2.21
CA GLN A 60 7.84 -4.37 1.11
C GLN A 60 6.41 -3.81 1.18
N MET A 61 5.73 -3.80 0.04
CA MET A 61 4.38 -3.27 -0.08
C MET A 61 3.37 -4.20 0.60
N ASN A 62 2.40 -3.58 1.27
CA ASN A 62 1.28 -4.24 1.92
C ASN A 62 0.00 -3.53 1.52
N ASP A 63 -1.02 -4.30 1.12
CA ASP A 63 -2.39 -3.80 1.02
C ASP A 63 -3.02 -3.82 2.42
N ASP A 64 -3.65 -2.71 2.79
CA ASP A 64 -4.26 -2.50 4.09
C ASP A 64 -5.37 -1.45 3.98
N ASN A 65 -6.19 -1.34 5.02
CA ASN A 65 -7.33 -0.44 5.06
C ASN A 65 -6.88 1.02 4.95
N CYS A 66 -7.39 1.70 3.92
CA CYS A 66 -7.10 3.10 3.60
C CYS A 66 -7.43 4.08 4.74
N ASP A 67 -8.38 3.73 5.63
CA ASP A 67 -8.81 4.58 6.74
C ASP A 67 -7.84 4.57 7.94
N GLU A 68 -6.85 3.68 7.93
CA GLU A 68 -5.89 3.58 9.02
C GLU A 68 -4.92 4.79 9.04
N PRO A 69 -4.78 5.47 10.19
CA PRO A 69 -3.96 6.67 10.30
C PRO A 69 -2.47 6.30 10.32
N ARG A 70 -1.79 6.52 9.19
CA ARG A 70 -0.35 6.28 9.00
C ARG A 70 0.37 7.50 8.45
N TYR A 71 1.71 7.48 8.48
CA TYR A 71 2.51 8.45 7.74
C TYR A 71 2.32 8.25 6.24
N PHE A 72 2.81 9.19 5.42
CA PHE A 72 2.77 9.05 3.97
C PHE A 72 4.05 9.61 3.35
N ILE A 73 4.37 9.10 2.16
CA ILE A 73 5.46 9.59 1.33
C ILE A 73 4.85 10.29 0.12
N CYS A 74 5.35 11.48 -0.20
CA CYS A 74 4.99 12.19 -1.44
C CYS A 74 6.13 12.10 -2.45
N GLU A 75 5.76 12.09 -3.71
CA GLU A 75 6.65 12.35 -4.83
C GLU A 75 6.35 13.73 -5.41
N GLN A 76 7.37 14.41 -5.89
CA GLN A 76 7.25 15.63 -6.69
C GLN A 76 8.21 15.51 -7.87
N GLU A 77 7.73 15.86 -9.06
CA GLU A 77 8.55 16.02 -10.27
C GLU A 77 9.53 17.21 -10.19
#